data_AF-A0A4Y2SWF1-F1
#
_entry.id   AF-A0A4Y2SWF1-F1
#
_cell.length_a   1.000
_cell.length_b   1.000
_cell.length_c   1.000
_cell.angle_alpha   90.00
_cell.angle_beta   90.00
_cell.angle_gamma   90.00
#
_symmetry.space_group_name_H-M   'P 1'
#
loop_
_entity.id
_entity.type
_entity.pdbx_description
1 polymer ?
#
loop_
_entity_poly.entity_id
_entity_poly.type
_entity_poly.pdbx_seq_one_letter_code
_entity_poly.pdbx_strand_id
1 'polypeptide(L)'
;MTSFGATEIVNNIAANGQQFNSTFKIKGQIYHKVGSLLPMPNESHKFLQIYFMGGEDSERALANRVDARCDYHNLNSPFARRIVTDLDALLNEHNELLKLFKSHMHKLQSDNHAIVINPDRTPAGEHVRRFNAP
;
A
#
# COMPACT_ATOMS: atom_id res chain seq x y z
N MET A 1 1.51 -0.46 -13.39
CA MET A 1 0.04 -0.57 -13.39
C MET A 1 -0.45 -0.19 -12.01
N THR A 2 -1.31 0.81 -11.90
CA THR A 2 -1.88 1.26 -10.62
C THR A 2 -3.25 0.59 -10.47
N SER A 3 -3.43 -0.21 -9.41
CA SER A 3 -4.75 -0.75 -9.05
C SER A 3 -5.56 0.34 -8.33
N PHE A 4 -6.82 0.51 -8.72
CA PHE A 4 -7.73 1.51 -8.15
C PHE A 4 -8.63 0.95 -7.03
N GLY A 5 -8.28 -0.22 -6.46
CA GLY A 5 -9.04 -0.81 -5.35
C GLY A 5 -10.39 -1.37 -5.78
N ALA A 6 -10.42 -2.15 -6.86
CA ALA A 6 -11.63 -2.88 -7.26
C ALA A 6 -12.10 -3.81 -6.13
N THR A 7 -13.37 -3.72 -5.77
CA THR A 7 -14.00 -4.56 -4.74
C THR A 7 -14.50 -5.90 -5.28
N GLU A 8 -14.57 -6.04 -6.60
CA GLU A 8 -15.10 -7.20 -7.28
C GLU A 8 -14.34 -7.47 -8.58
N ILE A 9 -14.11 -8.74 -8.89
CA ILE A 9 -13.59 -9.19 -10.17
C ILE A 9 -14.79 -9.58 -11.03
N VAL A 10 -15.12 -8.76 -12.02
CA VAL A 10 -16.19 -9.05 -12.98
C VAL A 10 -15.62 -9.85 -14.14
N ASN A 11 -16.14 -11.07 -14.34
CA ASN A 11 -15.81 -11.90 -15.48
C ASN A 11 -16.60 -11.43 -16.71
N ASN A 12 -15.95 -10.63 -17.57
CA ASN A 12 -16.55 -10.18 -18.83
C ASN A 12 -16.48 -11.29 -19.90
N ILE A 13 -17.42 -12.22 -19.85
CA ILE A 13 -17.59 -13.25 -20.88
C ILE A 13 -18.87 -12.93 -21.64
N ALA A 14 -18.78 -12.66 -22.94
CA ALA A 14 -19.97 -12.55 -23.79
C ALA A 14 -20.69 -13.90 -23.90
N ALA A 15 -21.97 -13.85 -24.29
CA ALA A 15 -22.77 -15.06 -24.54
C ALA A 15 -22.13 -16.02 -25.58
N ASN A 16 -21.21 -15.53 -26.42
CA ASN A 16 -20.44 -16.32 -27.39
C ASN A 16 -19.11 -16.88 -26.83
N GLY A 17 -18.85 -16.76 -25.52
CA GLY A 17 -17.62 -17.22 -24.87
C GLY A 17 -16.41 -16.29 -25.02
N GLN A 18 -16.57 -15.14 -25.67
CA GLN A 18 -15.46 -14.21 -25.90
C GLN A 18 -15.18 -13.38 -24.64
N GLN A 19 -13.93 -13.39 -24.18
CA GLN A 19 -13.47 -12.64 -23.00
C GLN A 19 -13.04 -11.22 -23.40
N PHE A 20 -13.51 -10.20 -22.69
CA PHE A 20 -13.09 -8.81 -22.92
C PHE A 20 -12.37 -8.23 -21.71
N ASN A 21 -11.31 -7.47 -21.97
CA ASN A 21 -10.64 -6.69 -20.94
C ASN A 21 -11.46 -5.44 -20.60
N SER A 22 -12.00 -5.35 -19.38
CA SER A 22 -12.53 -4.09 -18.84
C SER A 22 -11.42 -3.06 -18.83
N THR A 23 -11.40 -2.19 -19.84
CA THR A 23 -10.41 -1.12 -19.97
C THR A 23 -11.14 0.20 -19.83
N PHE A 24 -11.03 0.87 -18.68
CA PHE A 24 -11.41 2.27 -18.58
C PHE A 24 -10.17 3.12 -18.87
N LYS A 25 -10.32 4.15 -19.70
CA LYS A 25 -9.24 5.08 -20.06
C LYS A 25 -9.52 6.43 -19.42
N ILE A 26 -8.59 6.92 -18.62
CA ILE A 26 -8.64 8.28 -18.05
C ILE A 26 -7.63 9.15 -18.81
N LYS A 27 -8.04 10.38 -19.18
CA LYS A 27 -7.15 11.42 -19.71
C LYS A 27 -7.17 12.62 -18.76
N GLY A 28 -5.99 13.16 -18.45
CA GLY A 28 -5.80 14.31 -17.57
C GLY A 28 -4.84 14.03 -16.41
N GLN A 29 -4.64 15.03 -15.55
CA GLN A 29 -3.85 14.88 -14.33
C GLN A 29 -4.64 14.03 -13.31
N ILE A 30 -4.11 12.85 -12.96
CA ILE A 30 -4.74 11.96 -11.99
C ILE A 30 -4.18 12.31 -10.60
N TYR A 31 -5.05 12.80 -9.72
CA TYR A 31 -4.75 12.91 -8.30
C TYR A 31 -5.27 11.65 -7.60
N HIS A 32 -4.36 10.90 -6.98
CA HIS A 32 -4.77 9.82 -6.09
C HIS A 32 -5.26 10.43 -4.79
N LYS A 33 -6.56 10.37 -4.52
CA LYS A 33 -7.05 10.48 -3.15
C LYS A 33 -6.70 9.17 -2.45
N VAL A 34 -5.48 9.08 -1.95
CA VAL A 34 -5.15 8.11 -0.90
C VAL A 34 -6.16 8.43 0.20
N GLY A 35 -6.99 7.46 0.56
CA GLY A 35 -7.95 7.63 1.64
C GLY A 35 -7.26 7.98 2.95
N SER A 36 -7.98 7.90 4.07
CA SER A 36 -7.42 8.18 5.38
C SER A 36 -6.06 7.50 5.58
N LEU A 37 -5.07 8.25 6.04
CA LEU A 37 -3.76 7.68 6.36
C LEU A 37 -3.83 6.81 7.60
N LEU A 38 -4.76 7.15 8.50
CA LEU A 38 -5.07 6.40 9.68
C LEU A 38 -6.19 5.39 9.39
N PRO A 39 -6.15 4.19 9.98
CA PRO A 39 -7.31 3.32 9.92
C PRO A 39 -8.47 3.97 10.66
N MET A 40 -9.68 3.75 10.15
CA MET A 40 -10.88 4.09 10.88
C MET A 40 -10.94 3.26 12.18
N PRO A 41 -11.53 3.79 13.26
CA PRO A 41 -11.71 3.01 14.48
C PRO A 41 -12.41 1.67 14.19
N ASN A 42 -11.85 0.57 14.72
CA ASN A 42 -12.36 -0.80 14.56
C ASN A 42 -12.33 -1.36 13.12
N GLU A 43 -11.68 -0.69 12.18
CA GLU A 43 -11.46 -1.23 10.82
C GLU A 43 -10.06 -1.82 10.68
N SER A 44 -9.94 -2.84 9.84
CA SER A 44 -8.64 -3.38 9.46
C SER A 44 -7.85 -2.35 8.64
N HIS A 45 -6.51 -2.42 8.75
CA HIS A 45 -5.62 -1.60 7.94
C HIS A 45 -5.76 -1.96 6.46
N LYS A 46 -5.87 -0.97 5.57
CA LYS A 46 -6.05 -1.16 4.13
C LYS A 46 -4.98 -0.40 3.33
N PHE A 47 -4.64 -0.92 2.16
CA PHE A 47 -3.69 -0.30 1.22
C PHE A 47 -2.33 0.01 1.88
N LEU A 48 -1.88 1.27 1.85
CA LEU A 48 -0.59 1.70 2.38
C LEU A 48 -0.49 1.47 3.91
N GLN A 49 -1.62 1.56 4.62
CA GLN A 49 -1.68 1.39 6.08
C GLN A 49 -1.10 0.04 6.53
N ILE A 50 -1.26 -1.02 5.71
CA ILE A 50 -0.78 -2.37 6.00
C ILE A 50 0.74 -2.39 6.20
N TYR A 51 1.50 -1.43 5.66
CA TYR A 51 2.96 -1.46 5.74
C TYR A 51 3.54 -0.76 6.97
N PHE A 52 2.87 0.25 7.50
CA PHE A 52 3.44 1.10 8.56
C PHE A 52 2.56 1.20 9.82
N MET A 53 1.29 0.82 9.76
CA MET A 53 0.42 0.85 10.94
C MET A 53 0.73 -0.29 11.92
N GLY A 54 0.58 0.01 13.22
CA GLY A 54 0.82 -0.91 14.34
C GLY A 54 2.10 -0.65 15.14
N GLY A 55 2.83 0.43 14.87
CA GLY A 55 4.05 0.78 15.61
C GLY A 55 5.25 -0.08 15.22
N GLU A 56 6.43 0.30 15.72
CA GLU A 56 7.70 -0.31 15.32
C GLU A 56 7.84 -1.75 15.85
N ASP A 57 7.40 -2.05 17.08
CA ASP A 57 7.82 -3.27 17.79
C ASP A 57 6.70 -4.05 18.50
N SER A 58 5.47 -3.98 18.02
CA SER A 58 4.40 -4.83 18.55
C SER A 58 4.34 -6.15 17.79
N GLU A 59 4.60 -7.28 18.45
CA GLU A 59 4.35 -8.61 17.87
C GLU A 59 2.92 -8.72 17.30
N ARG A 60 1.95 -8.04 17.94
CA ARG A 60 0.57 -7.96 17.44
C ARG A 60 0.46 -7.21 16.13
N ALA A 61 1.25 -6.15 15.94
CA ALA A 61 1.25 -5.41 14.69
C ALA A 61 1.85 -6.22 13.55
N LEU A 62 2.96 -6.92 13.80
CA LEU A 62 3.53 -7.86 12.83
C LEU A 62 2.51 -8.96 12.50
N ALA A 63 1.90 -9.57 13.50
CA ALA A 63 0.87 -10.60 13.30
C ALA A 63 -0.28 -10.07 12.43
N ASN A 64 -0.83 -8.90 12.76
CA ASN A 64 -1.90 -8.28 11.97
C ASN A 64 -1.49 -7.99 10.52
N ARG A 65 -0.24 -7.56 10.26
CA ARG A 65 0.26 -7.32 8.90
C ARG A 65 0.41 -8.62 8.11
N VAL A 66 0.89 -9.68 8.77
CA VAL A 66 1.02 -11.02 8.17
C VAL A 66 -0.36 -11.58 7.89
N ASP A 67 -1.28 -11.53 8.85
CA ASP A 67 -2.67 -11.98 8.73
C ASP A 67 -3.38 -11.26 7.59
N ALA A 68 -3.34 -9.93 7.55
CA ALA A 68 -3.99 -9.14 6.50
C ALA A 68 -3.53 -9.52 5.08
N ARG A 69 -2.23 -9.82 4.89
CA ARG A 69 -1.68 -10.21 3.58
C ARG A 69 -2.00 -11.67 3.25
N CYS A 70 -1.93 -12.56 4.24
CA CYS A 70 -2.25 -13.97 4.07
C CYS A 70 -3.74 -14.18 3.77
N ASP A 71 -4.62 -13.55 4.54
CA ASP A 71 -6.08 -13.66 4.38
C ASP A 71 -6.53 -13.13 3.02
N TYR A 72 -6.01 -11.98 2.59
CA TYR A 72 -6.36 -11.38 1.29
C TYR A 72 -6.04 -12.31 0.10
N HIS A 73 -4.98 -13.10 0.20
CA HIS A 73 -4.56 -14.03 -0.85
C HIS A 73 -4.97 -15.48 -0.60
N ASN A 74 -5.76 -15.76 0.45
CA ASN A 74 -6.09 -17.12 0.90
C ASN A 74 -4.83 -17.99 1.15
N LEU A 75 -3.76 -17.38 1.64
CA LEU A 75 -2.45 -17.98 1.88
C LEU A 75 -2.27 -18.35 3.36
N ASN A 76 -2.97 -19.38 3.83
CA ASN A 76 -2.95 -19.80 5.23
C ASN A 76 -1.90 -20.89 5.54
N SER A 77 -0.89 -21.07 4.69
CA SER A 77 0.17 -22.04 4.97
C SER A 77 1.25 -21.44 5.88
N PRO A 78 1.84 -22.22 6.80
CA PRO A 78 2.97 -21.75 7.62
C PRO A 78 4.15 -21.21 6.80
N PHE A 79 4.35 -21.78 5.61
CA PHE A 79 5.40 -21.36 4.69
C PHE A 79 5.13 -19.96 4.10
N ALA A 80 3.89 -19.70 3.65
CA ALA A 80 3.51 -18.39 3.13
C ALA A 80 3.61 -17.31 4.21
N ARG A 81 3.16 -17.61 5.44
CA ARG A 81 3.30 -16.71 6.59
C ARG A 81 4.75 -16.35 6.86
N ARG A 82 5.65 -17.32 6.82
CA ARG A 82 7.10 -17.09 6.98
C ARG A 82 7.65 -16.15 5.90
N ILE A 83 7.32 -16.40 4.63
CA ILE A 83 7.73 -15.52 3.52
C ILE A 83 7.23 -14.09 3.75
N VAL A 84 5.96 -13.92 4.11
CA VAL A 84 5.37 -12.60 4.35
C VAL A 84 6.08 -11.89 5.52
N THR A 85 6.42 -12.61 6.58
CA THR A 85 7.23 -12.08 7.69
C THR A 85 8.61 -11.61 7.22
N ASP A 86 9.32 -12.44 6.45
CA ASP A 86 10.66 -12.11 5.94
C ASP A 86 10.61 -10.88 5.02
N LEU A 87 9.59 -10.77 4.17
CA LEU A 87 9.35 -9.58 3.33
C LEU A 87 9.00 -8.34 4.15
N ASP A 88 8.21 -8.48 5.22
CA ASP A 88 7.92 -7.36 6.13
C ASP A 88 9.21 -6.85 6.77
N ALA A 89 10.08 -7.74 7.24
CA ALA A 89 11.38 -7.38 7.82
C ALA A 89 12.27 -6.64 6.81
N LEU A 90 12.42 -7.21 5.60
CA LEU A 90 13.21 -6.61 4.51
C LEU A 90 12.73 -5.20 4.15
N LEU A 91 11.41 -5.02 4.04
CA LEU A 91 10.82 -3.72 3.74
C LEU A 91 11.07 -2.72 4.88
N ASN A 92 10.95 -3.15 6.14
CA ASN A 92 11.21 -2.27 7.28
C ASN A 92 12.70 -1.87 7.38
N GLU A 93 13.61 -2.76 7.00
CA GLU A 93 15.04 -2.50 7.03
C GLU A 93 15.48 -1.52 5.93
N HIS A 94 14.95 -1.66 4.72
CA HIS A 94 15.49 -0.96 3.55
C HIS A 94 14.57 0.12 2.94
N ASN A 95 13.27 0.12 3.24
CA ASN A 95 12.34 1.06 2.61
C ASN A 95 12.31 2.40 3.38
N GLU A 96 12.99 3.40 2.84
CA GLU A 96 13.05 4.75 3.43
C GLU A 96 11.68 5.43 3.56
N LEU A 97 10.72 5.11 2.68
CA LEU A 97 9.36 5.64 2.82
C LEU A 97 8.67 5.06 4.06
N LEU A 98 8.84 3.77 4.33
CA LEU A 98 8.27 3.15 5.53
C LEU A 98 8.89 3.72 6.81
N LYS A 99 10.21 3.92 6.82
CA LYS A 99 10.91 4.60 7.93
C LYS A 99 10.38 6.02 8.14
N LEU A 100 10.14 6.75 7.05
CA LEU A 100 9.56 8.10 7.10
C LEU A 100 8.15 8.09 7.69
N PHE A 101 7.27 7.20 7.21
CA PHE A 101 5.91 7.07 7.73
C PHE A 101 5.89 6.69 9.21
N LYS A 102 6.67 5.68 9.62
CA LYS A 102 6.77 5.22 11.01
C LYS A 102 7.29 6.30 11.95
N SER A 103 8.39 6.97 11.59
CA SER A 103 8.96 8.05 12.41
C SER A 103 8.03 9.25 12.59
N HIS A 104 7.12 9.49 11.63
CA HIS A 104 6.16 10.59 11.66
C HIS A 104 4.78 10.18 12.17
N MET A 105 4.56 8.91 12.54
CA MET A 105 3.25 8.43 12.98
C MET A 105 2.68 9.21 14.17
N HIS A 106 3.52 9.62 15.12
CA HIS A 106 3.09 10.40 16.28
C HIS A 106 2.48 11.77 15.91
N LYS A 107 2.81 12.30 14.72
CA LYS A 107 2.25 13.55 14.19
C LYS A 107 0.92 13.31 13.48
N LEU A 108 0.66 12.08 13.00
CA LEU A 108 -0.61 11.66 12.44
C LEU A 108 -1.62 11.36 13.57
N GLN A 109 -1.94 12.36 14.40
CA GLN A 109 -2.96 12.23 15.46
C GLN A 109 -4.40 12.41 14.93
N SER A 110 -4.53 12.93 13.71
CA SER A 110 -5.81 13.09 13.03
C SER A 110 -5.60 12.94 11.53
N ASP A 111 -6.69 12.69 10.81
CA ASP A 111 -6.67 12.51 9.35
C ASP A 111 -6.69 13.85 8.57
N ASN A 112 -6.44 14.98 9.25
CA ASN A 112 -6.39 16.31 8.63
C ASN A 112 -5.05 16.58 7.92
N HIS A 113 -4.32 15.53 7.52
CA HIS A 113 -3.01 15.62 6.90
C HIS A 113 -3.10 15.23 5.43
N ALA A 114 -2.51 16.04 4.54
CA ALA A 114 -2.38 15.69 3.14
C ALA A 114 -1.00 15.08 2.87
N ILE A 115 -0.95 13.89 2.26
CA ILE A 115 0.29 13.43 1.62
C ILE A 115 0.41 14.13 0.29
N VAL A 116 1.49 14.90 0.14
CA VAL A 116 1.84 15.51 -1.14
C VAL A 116 3.06 14.80 -1.69
N ILE A 117 2.85 13.98 -2.72
CA ILE A 117 3.95 13.45 -3.54
C ILE A 117 4.26 14.55 -4.57
N ASN A 118 5.32 15.31 -4.32
CA ASN A 118 5.80 16.31 -5.26
C ASN A 118 6.74 15.62 -6.27
N PRO A 119 6.31 15.40 -7.53
CA PRO A 119 7.15 14.75 -8.52
C PRO A 119 8.41 15.57 -8.82
N ASP A 120 8.32 16.90 -8.70
CA ASP A 120 9.43 17.83 -8.97
C ASP A 120 10.38 18.00 -7.78
N ARG A 121 10.08 17.38 -6.62
CA ARG A 121 10.94 17.46 -5.45
C ARG A 121 12.10 16.49 -5.61
N THR A 122 13.30 17.02 -5.81
CA THR A 122 14.54 16.24 -5.76
C THR A 122 14.83 15.79 -4.32
N PRO A 123 15.09 14.49 -4.07
CA PRO A 123 15.55 14.02 -2.77
C PRO A 123 16.82 14.73 -2.32
N ALA A 124 16.98 14.92 -1.01
CA ALA A 124 18.17 15.57 -0.46
C ALA A 124 19.41 14.72 -0.77
N GLY A 125 20.40 15.31 -1.44
CA GLY A 125 21.62 14.61 -1.88
C GLY A 125 21.54 14.00 -3.28
N GLU A 126 20.41 14.10 -3.98
CA GLU A 126 20.26 13.61 -5.35
C GLU A 126 20.29 14.74 -6.40
N HIS A 127 20.63 14.37 -7.63
CA HIS A 127 20.73 15.32 -8.74
C HIS A 127 19.34 15.74 -9.23
N VAL A 128 19.14 17.05 -9.46
CA VAL A 128 17.88 17.74 -9.78
C VAL A 128 17.14 17.21 -11.04
N ARG A 129 17.76 16.32 -11.80
CA ARG A 129 17.20 15.73 -13.04
C ARG A 129 16.89 14.24 -12.94
N ARG A 130 16.96 13.64 -11.75
CA ARG A 130 16.67 12.22 -11.56
C ARG A 130 15.19 12.04 -11.25
N PHE A 131 14.38 11.92 -12.30
CA PHE A 131 12.99 11.48 -12.19
C PHE A 131 12.92 9.96 -12.28
N ASN A 132 12.21 9.32 -11.33
CA ASN A 132 11.72 7.94 -11.39
C ASN A 132 12.68 6.92 -12.08
N ALA A 133 13.92 6.81 -11.63
CA ALA A 133 14.74 5.65 -11.98
C ALA A 133 14.32 4.44 -11.11
N PRO A 134 14.30 3.22 -11.68
CA PRO A 134 13.88 2.01 -10.97
C PRO A 134 14.74 1.69 -9.75
#